data_AF-A0A8J7AIY1-F1
#
_entry.id   AF-A0A8J7AIY1-F1
#
_cell.length_a   1.000
_cell.length_b   1.000
_cell.length_c   1.000
_cell.angle_alpha   90.00
_cell.angle_beta   90.00
_cell.angle_gamma   90.00
#
_symmetry.space_group_name_H-M   'P 1'
#
loop_
_entity.id
_entity.type
_entity.pdbx_description
1 polymer ?
#
loop_
_entity_poly.entity_id
_entity_poly.type
_entity_poly.pdbx_seq_one_letter_code
_entity_poly.pdbx_strand_id
1 'polypeptide(L)'
;MTQTISALAITEKAWIQDTGLDLFAASFFACAAGLLIMRLGDLKWKIGAAMLLLLAVDILLIAEHNQYAGREGVGAAIHIYCVYALGILFTLAPGLIAFGLRQVGKSWYRFSLGCAIAWVMFAPLFFFTPNAWNGAYERFVAAIMITWVAGVSWLLLQTGRKS
;
A
#
# COMPACT_ATOMS: atom_id res chain seq x y z
N MET A 1 8.52 12.02 -22.76
CA MET A 1 8.09 12.51 -21.44
C MET A 1 7.65 11.32 -20.61
N THR A 2 8.49 10.87 -19.67
CA THR A 2 8.18 9.71 -18.82
C THR A 2 7.39 10.19 -17.59
N GLN A 3 6.07 10.26 -17.72
CA GLN A 3 5.18 10.74 -16.64
C GLN A 3 5.11 9.67 -15.53
N THR A 4 5.85 9.88 -14.44
CA THR A 4 5.74 9.12 -13.19
C THR A 4 4.47 9.47 -12.43
N ILE A 5 4.03 8.62 -11.51
CA ILE A 5 2.99 8.95 -10.54
C ILE A 5 3.46 10.20 -9.79
N SER A 6 4.68 10.23 -9.24
CA SER A 6 5.17 11.42 -8.53
C SER A 6 5.30 12.68 -9.40
N ALA A 7 5.58 12.58 -10.71
CA ALA A 7 5.67 13.74 -11.61
C ALA A 7 4.29 14.26 -12.05
N LEU A 8 3.30 13.38 -12.20
CA LEU A 8 1.93 13.78 -12.52
C LEU A 8 1.31 14.63 -11.39
N ALA A 9 1.75 14.40 -10.15
CA ALA A 9 1.38 15.18 -8.97
C ALA A 9 1.84 16.65 -8.97
N ILE A 10 2.70 17.05 -9.92
CA ILE A 10 3.23 18.41 -10.03
C ILE A 10 2.57 19.15 -11.22
N THR A 11 1.58 18.53 -11.87
CA THR A 11 0.88 19.09 -13.03
C THR A 11 -0.48 19.68 -12.63
N GLU A 12 -1.11 20.43 -13.55
CA GLU A 12 -2.46 21.00 -13.38
C GLU A 12 -3.54 19.94 -13.06
N LYS A 13 -3.26 18.66 -13.34
CA LYS A 13 -4.13 17.51 -13.05
C LYS A 13 -3.77 16.74 -11.77
N ALA A 14 -2.89 17.29 -10.93
CA ALA A 14 -2.44 16.68 -9.67
C ALA A 14 -3.61 16.23 -8.77
N TRP A 15 -4.69 17.03 -8.73
CA TRP A 15 -5.87 16.74 -7.91
C TRP A 15 -6.49 15.36 -8.19
N ILE A 16 -6.44 14.86 -9.44
CA ILE A 16 -6.98 13.53 -9.80
C ILE A 16 -6.17 12.44 -9.09
N GLN A 17 -4.85 12.60 -9.08
CA GLN A 17 -3.96 11.65 -8.46
C GLN A 17 -4.06 11.70 -6.94
N ASP A 18 -4.10 12.90 -6.35
CA ASP A 18 -4.19 13.06 -4.91
C ASP A 18 -5.52 12.48 -4.40
N THR A 19 -6.64 12.78 -5.09
CA THR A 19 -7.94 12.13 -4.82
C THR A 19 -7.87 10.61 -4.95
N GLY A 20 -7.12 10.11 -5.94
CA GLY A 20 -6.90 8.68 -6.12
C GLY A 20 -6.14 8.03 -4.96
N LEU A 21 -5.12 8.72 -4.43
CA LEU A 21 -4.37 8.28 -3.25
C LEU A 21 -5.21 8.35 -1.97
N ASP A 22 -6.06 9.37 -1.82
CA ASP A 22 -6.99 9.47 -0.68
C ASP A 22 -7.99 8.31 -0.65
N LEU A 23 -8.60 8.01 -1.81
CA LEU A 23 -9.46 6.84 -1.95
C LEU A 23 -8.70 5.53 -1.71
N PHE A 24 -7.45 5.47 -2.14
CA PHE A 24 -6.60 4.31 -1.90
C PHE A 24 -6.32 4.13 -0.40
N ALA A 25 -5.96 5.19 0.32
CA ALA A 25 -5.80 5.17 1.77
C ALA A 25 -7.08 4.72 2.48
N ALA A 26 -8.24 5.24 2.07
CA ALA A 26 -9.54 4.82 2.62
C ALA A 26 -9.78 3.31 2.44
N SER A 27 -9.36 2.72 1.32
CA SER A 27 -9.48 1.27 1.09
C SER A 27 -8.64 0.43 2.06
N PHE A 28 -7.42 0.89 2.39
CA PHE A 28 -6.57 0.24 3.40
C PHE A 28 -7.16 0.38 4.80
N PHE A 29 -7.70 1.54 5.14
CA PHE A 29 -8.38 1.76 6.41
C PHE A 29 -9.59 0.83 6.56
N ALA A 30 -10.44 0.74 5.53
CA ALA A 30 -11.60 -0.15 5.51
C ALA A 30 -11.18 -1.63 5.63
N CYS A 31 -10.13 -2.05 4.92
CA CYS A 31 -9.59 -3.40 5.04
C CYS A 31 -9.07 -3.67 6.46
N ALA A 32 -8.34 -2.74 7.06
CA ALA A 32 -7.82 -2.90 8.41
C ALA A 32 -8.94 -3.04 9.45
N ALA A 33 -9.97 -2.20 9.37
CA ALA A 33 -11.15 -2.30 10.21
C ALA A 33 -11.86 -3.66 10.03
N GLY A 34 -12.09 -4.08 8.79
CA GLY A 34 -12.68 -5.39 8.49
C GLY A 34 -11.88 -6.55 9.07
N LEU A 35 -10.55 -6.54 8.91
CA LEU A 35 -9.68 -7.57 9.46
C LEU A 35 -9.69 -7.59 11.01
N LEU A 36 -9.76 -6.43 11.66
CA LEU A 36 -9.90 -6.34 13.12
C LEU A 36 -11.23 -6.93 13.61
N ILE A 37 -12.31 -6.76 12.83
CA ILE A 37 -13.64 -7.34 13.13
C ILE A 37 -13.61 -8.86 12.97
N MET A 38 -12.93 -9.40 11.95
CA MET A 38 -12.88 -10.85 11.70
C MET A 38 -12.17 -11.67 12.79
N ARG A 39 -11.28 -11.06 13.59
CA ARG A 39 -10.60 -11.70 14.75
C ARG A 39 -9.94 -13.06 14.45
N LEU A 40 -9.36 -13.22 13.25
CA LEU A 40 -8.78 -14.49 12.75
C LEU A 40 -7.40 -14.86 13.31
N GLY A 41 -6.94 -14.28 14.41
CA GLY A 41 -5.62 -14.63 14.92
C GLY A 41 -5.14 -13.87 16.15
N ASP A 42 -3.93 -14.26 16.54
CA ASP A 42 -3.25 -13.82 17.76
C ASP A 42 -2.59 -12.44 17.59
N LEU A 43 -1.57 -12.14 18.40
CA LEU A 43 -0.87 -10.86 18.41
C LEU A 43 -0.37 -10.41 17.02
N LYS A 44 0.14 -11.33 16.18
CA LYS A 44 0.62 -11.02 14.82
C LYS A 44 -0.46 -10.42 13.93
N TRP A 45 -1.69 -10.92 14.04
CA TRP A 45 -2.83 -10.41 13.27
C TRP A 45 -3.16 -8.97 13.66
N LYS A 46 -3.22 -8.70 14.97
CA LYS A 46 -3.50 -7.37 15.51
C LYS A 46 -2.41 -6.37 15.12
N ILE A 47 -1.14 -6.76 15.25
CA ILE A 47 -0.01 -5.92 14.82
C ILE A 47 -0.08 -5.66 13.32
N GLY A 48 -0.32 -6.70 12.50
CA GLY A 48 -0.44 -6.54 11.05
C GLY A 48 -1.57 -5.60 10.64
N ALA A 49 -2.74 -5.70 11.28
CA ALA A 49 -3.86 -4.79 11.03
C ALA A 49 -3.58 -3.36 11.53
N ALA A 50 -2.89 -3.20 12.65
CA ALA A 50 -2.45 -1.88 13.14
C ALA A 50 -1.44 -1.24 12.17
N MET A 51 -0.48 -2.02 11.64
CA MET A 51 0.44 -1.55 10.60
C MET A 51 -0.29 -1.18 9.31
N LEU A 52 -1.39 -1.87 8.99
CA LEU A 52 -2.23 -1.52 7.85
C LEU A 52 -2.96 -0.18 8.05
N LEU A 53 -3.39 0.14 9.27
CA LEU A 53 -3.93 1.47 9.60
C LEU A 53 -2.86 2.55 9.49
N LEU A 54 -1.65 2.29 10.02
CA LEU A 54 -0.53 3.21 9.88
C LEU A 54 -0.16 3.44 8.41
N LEU A 55 -0.20 2.39 7.59
CA LEU A 55 0.00 2.50 6.14
C LEU A 55 -1.06 3.38 5.48
N ALA A 56 -2.32 3.29 5.88
CA ALA A 56 -3.36 4.17 5.35
C ALA A 56 -3.07 5.64 5.67
N VAL A 57 -2.65 5.94 6.89
CA VAL A 57 -2.23 7.30 7.30
C VAL A 57 -1.01 7.76 6.51
N ASP A 58 -0.02 6.88 6.34
CA ASP A 58 1.19 7.17 5.57
C ASP A 58 0.87 7.50 4.10
N ILE A 59 -0.06 6.78 3.45
CA ILE A 59 -0.52 7.08 2.09
C ILE A 59 -1.19 8.46 2.00
N LEU A 60 -1.98 8.87 3.01
CA LEU A 60 -2.56 10.23 3.06
C LEU A 60 -1.48 11.31 3.15
N LEU A 61 -0.46 11.09 4.00
CA LEU A 61 0.67 12.01 4.12
C LEU A 61 1.44 12.10 2.80
N ILE A 62 1.62 10.99 2.09
CA ILE A 62 2.22 10.98 0.75
C ILE A 62 1.40 11.83 -0.20
N ALA A 63 0.06 11.68 -0.22
CA ALA A 63 -0.83 12.45 -1.09
C ALA A 63 -0.73 13.95 -0.82
N GLU A 64 -0.81 14.37 0.45
CA GLU A 64 -0.73 15.78 0.85
C GLU A 64 0.63 16.43 0.50
N HIS A 65 1.71 15.66 0.60
CA HIS A 65 3.07 16.13 0.38
C HIS A 65 3.62 15.82 -1.02
N ASN A 66 2.80 15.21 -1.88
CA ASN A 66 3.20 14.73 -3.20
C ASN A 66 3.66 15.87 -4.12
N GLN A 67 3.03 17.04 -4.00
CA GLN A 67 3.39 18.27 -4.73
C GLN A 67 4.83 18.75 -4.47
N TYR A 68 5.47 18.28 -3.40
CA TYR A 68 6.84 18.61 -3.04
C TYR A 68 7.86 17.56 -3.52
N ALA A 69 7.44 16.48 -4.17
CA ALA A 69 8.33 15.44 -4.66
C ALA A 69 9.42 16.03 -5.58
N GLY A 70 10.69 15.70 -5.30
CA GLY A 70 11.85 16.15 -6.09
C GLY A 70 12.24 17.63 -5.90
N ARG A 71 11.67 18.34 -4.93
CA ARG A 71 12.05 19.70 -4.54
C ARG A 71 12.95 19.70 -3.30
N GLU A 72 13.55 20.84 -2.99
CA GLU A 72 14.23 21.05 -1.71
C GLU A 72 13.23 21.55 -0.65
N GLY A 73 13.44 21.17 0.61
CA GLY A 73 12.67 21.66 1.77
C GLY A 73 11.92 20.58 2.56
N VAL A 74 11.24 21.02 3.62
CA VAL A 74 10.61 20.13 4.62
C VAL A 74 9.55 19.22 4.00
N GLY A 75 8.71 19.73 3.09
CA GLY A 75 7.68 18.93 2.43
C GLY A 75 8.23 17.77 1.60
N ALA A 76 9.36 17.98 0.92
CA ALA A 76 10.04 16.93 0.16
C ALA A 76 10.67 15.87 1.08
N ALA A 77 11.21 16.30 2.23
CA ALA A 77 11.74 15.40 3.25
C ALA A 77 10.62 14.51 3.85
N ILE A 78 9.45 15.08 4.14
CA ILE A 78 8.29 14.32 4.61
C ILE A 78 7.88 13.28 3.57
N HIS A 79 7.73 13.69 2.31
CA HIS A 79 7.37 12.77 1.22
C HIS A 79 8.32 11.57 1.13
N ILE A 80 9.65 11.80 1.13
CA ILE A 80 10.61 10.69 1.01
C ILE A 80 10.63 9.79 2.24
N TYR A 81 10.46 10.34 3.46
CA TYR A 81 10.33 9.53 4.66
C TYR A 81 9.08 8.65 4.63
N CYS A 82 7.96 9.19 4.17
CA CYS A 82 6.75 8.39 3.98
C CYS A 82 6.94 7.30 2.92
N VAL A 83 7.61 7.57 1.80
CA VAL A 83 7.92 6.51 0.81
C VAL A 83 8.74 5.37 1.42
N TYR A 84 9.72 5.67 2.28
CA TYR A 84 10.45 4.63 3.02
C TYR A 84 9.58 3.90 4.05
N ALA A 85 8.73 4.62 4.77
CA ALA A 85 7.78 4.05 5.72
C ALA A 85 6.80 3.10 5.01
N LEU A 86 6.23 3.51 3.86
CA LEU A 86 5.39 2.70 2.98
C LEU A 86 6.07 1.38 2.63
N GLY A 87 7.35 1.43 2.24
CA GLY A 87 8.15 0.24 1.92
C GLY A 87 8.18 -0.78 3.05
N ILE A 88 8.39 -0.31 4.29
CA ILE A 88 8.44 -1.15 5.49
C ILE A 88 7.03 -1.62 5.88
N LEU A 89 6.07 -0.71 5.96
CA LEU A 89 4.71 -0.96 6.43
C LEU A 89 3.99 -1.97 5.53
N PHE A 90 4.07 -1.80 4.20
CA PHE A 90 3.45 -2.74 3.26
C PHE A 90 4.18 -4.09 3.20
N THR A 91 5.45 -4.17 3.58
CA THR A 91 6.10 -5.48 3.75
C THR A 91 5.54 -6.19 4.98
N LEU A 92 5.51 -5.49 6.11
CA LEU A 92 5.20 -6.09 7.41
C LEU A 92 3.71 -6.39 7.56
N ALA A 93 2.82 -5.52 7.12
CA ALA A 93 1.38 -5.70 7.31
C ALA A 93 0.85 -6.96 6.58
N PRO A 94 0.89 -7.07 5.24
CA PRO A 94 0.64 -8.30 4.49
C PRO A 94 1.37 -9.55 5.02
N GLY A 95 2.64 -9.43 5.41
CA GLY A 95 3.42 -10.55 5.93
C GLY A 95 2.89 -11.08 7.27
N LEU A 96 2.53 -10.19 8.20
CA LEU A 96 1.96 -10.56 9.49
C LEU A 96 0.50 -11.03 9.37
N ILE A 97 -0.30 -10.37 8.53
CA ILE A 97 -1.69 -10.73 8.23
C ILE A 97 -1.77 -12.12 7.59
N ALA A 98 -0.79 -12.51 6.77
CA ALA A 98 -0.75 -13.82 6.12
C ALA A 98 -0.95 -14.96 7.14
N PHE A 99 -0.33 -14.89 8.32
CA PHE A 99 -0.43 -15.94 9.33
C PHE A 99 -1.86 -16.17 9.83
N GLY A 100 -2.67 -15.13 9.99
CA GLY A 100 -4.10 -15.28 10.33
C GLY A 100 -4.92 -15.74 9.12
N LEU A 101 -4.59 -15.28 7.91
CA LEU A 101 -5.22 -15.74 6.67
C LEU A 101 -5.03 -17.25 6.42
N ARG A 102 -4.03 -17.86 7.02
CA ARG A 102 -3.85 -19.33 6.99
C ARG A 102 -5.05 -20.08 7.58
N GLN A 103 -5.77 -19.49 8.53
CA GLN A 103 -6.98 -20.06 9.11
C GLN A 103 -8.17 -20.04 8.13
N VAL A 104 -8.21 -19.04 7.24
CA VAL A 104 -9.19 -18.96 6.14
C VAL A 104 -8.84 -19.97 5.05
N GLY A 105 -7.55 -20.10 4.71
CA GLY A 105 -7.08 -21.13 3.78
C GLY A 105 -5.64 -20.95 3.35
N LYS A 106 -5.00 -22.05 2.93
CA LYS A 106 -3.60 -22.05 2.46
C LYS A 106 -3.37 -21.12 1.27
N SER A 107 -4.36 -20.95 0.39
CA SER A 107 -4.28 -20.05 -0.76
C SER A 107 -4.20 -18.58 -0.32
N TRP A 108 -4.98 -18.17 0.69
CA TRP A 108 -4.95 -16.80 1.22
C TRP A 108 -3.65 -16.47 1.95
N TYR A 109 -3.10 -17.44 2.69
CA TYR A 109 -1.75 -17.33 3.26
C TYR A 109 -0.70 -17.08 2.16
N ARG A 110 -0.69 -17.92 1.12
CA ARG A 110 0.26 -17.82 0.00
C ARG A 110 0.09 -16.52 -0.79
N PHE A 111 -1.15 -16.08 -0.99
CA PHE A 111 -1.47 -14.84 -1.66
C PHE A 111 -0.89 -13.64 -0.91
N SER A 112 -1.21 -13.48 0.37
CA SER A 112 -0.74 -12.33 1.16
C SER A 112 0.78 -12.32 1.32
N LEU A 113 1.37 -13.49 1.58
CA LEU A 113 2.81 -13.62 1.68
C LEU A 113 3.50 -13.39 0.33
N GLY A 114 2.90 -13.86 -0.77
CA GLY A 114 3.38 -13.65 -2.13
C GLY A 114 3.42 -12.17 -2.50
N CYS A 115 2.39 -11.41 -2.17
CA CYS A 115 2.38 -9.94 -2.35
C CYS A 115 3.49 -9.27 -1.51
N ALA A 116 3.69 -9.69 -0.25
CA ALA A 116 4.76 -9.14 0.60
C ALA A 116 6.15 -9.42 0.00
N ILE A 117 6.40 -10.65 -0.45
CA ILE A 117 7.68 -11.04 -1.07
C ILE A 117 7.88 -10.29 -2.39
N ALA A 118 6.86 -10.24 -3.25
CA ALA A 118 6.93 -9.49 -4.51
C ALA A 118 7.26 -8.02 -4.25
N TRP A 119 6.63 -7.41 -3.24
CA TRP A 119 6.93 -6.05 -2.83
C TRP A 119 8.38 -5.87 -2.39
N VAL A 120 8.89 -6.72 -1.49
CA VAL A 120 10.28 -6.64 -1.02
C VAL A 120 11.28 -6.80 -2.17
N MET A 121 10.97 -7.62 -3.17
CA MET A 121 11.85 -7.78 -4.33
C MET A 121 11.79 -6.58 -5.28
N PHE A 122 10.60 -6.05 -5.57
CA PHE A 122 10.43 -5.05 -6.63
C PHE A 122 10.45 -3.60 -6.14
N ALA A 123 10.02 -3.30 -4.92
CA ALA A 123 9.98 -1.92 -4.43
C ALA A 123 11.38 -1.28 -4.32
N PRO A 124 12.43 -1.95 -3.77
CA PRO A 124 13.77 -1.35 -3.68
C PRO A 124 14.43 -1.14 -5.05
N LEU A 125 14.09 -1.96 -6.04
CA LEU A 125 14.63 -1.84 -7.40
C LEU A 125 14.18 -0.55 -8.10
N PHE A 126 13.11 0.11 -7.62
CA PHE A 126 12.69 1.42 -8.11
C PHE A 126 13.82 2.46 -8.02
N PHE A 127 14.61 2.46 -6.92
CA PHE A 127 15.71 3.40 -6.72
C PHE A 127 16.85 3.24 -7.72
N PHE A 128 16.90 2.12 -8.45
CA PHE A 128 17.90 1.82 -9.47
C PHE A 128 17.33 1.87 -10.90
N THR A 129 16.05 2.23 -11.06
CA THR A 129 15.38 2.23 -12.37
C THR A 129 15.80 3.45 -13.19
N PRO A 130 16.15 3.28 -14.49
CA PRO A 130 16.46 4.41 -15.36
C PRO A 130 15.25 5.34 -15.53
N ASN A 131 15.49 6.66 -15.54
CA ASN A 131 14.46 7.70 -15.67
C ASN A 131 13.47 7.51 -16.84
N ALA A 132 13.87 6.79 -17.89
CA ALA A 132 13.00 6.45 -19.02
C ALA A 132 11.84 5.49 -18.66
N TRP A 133 11.95 4.74 -17.56
CA TRP A 133 10.99 3.69 -17.16
C TRP A 133 10.28 3.96 -15.83
N ASN A 134 10.69 4.98 -15.06
CA ASN A 134 10.17 5.25 -13.72
C ASN A 134 8.64 5.21 -13.66
N GLY A 135 7.94 5.80 -14.65
CA GLY A 135 6.48 5.86 -14.61
C GLY A 135 5.78 4.53 -14.87
N ALA A 136 6.35 3.65 -15.68
CA ALA A 136 5.83 2.30 -15.83
C ALA A 136 6.12 1.46 -14.57
N TYR A 137 7.30 1.66 -13.99
CA TYR A 137 7.75 0.94 -12.80
C TYR A 137 6.93 1.27 -11.56
N GLU A 138 6.68 2.55 -11.30
CA GLU A 138 5.83 2.98 -10.17
C GLU A 138 4.42 2.39 -10.25
N ARG A 139 3.83 2.35 -11.45
CA ARG A 139 2.53 1.72 -11.67
C ARG A 139 2.57 0.21 -11.42
N PHE A 140 3.64 -0.45 -11.84
CA PHE A 140 3.83 -1.88 -11.60
C PHE A 140 3.92 -2.17 -10.09
N VAL A 141 4.73 -1.41 -9.35
CA VAL A 141 4.87 -1.56 -7.89
C VAL A 141 3.55 -1.24 -7.18
N ALA A 142 2.85 -0.17 -7.59
CA ALA A 142 1.52 0.17 -7.08
C ALA A 142 0.48 -0.94 -7.35
N ALA A 143 0.58 -1.65 -8.48
CA ALA A 143 -0.31 -2.75 -8.82
C ALA A 143 -0.20 -3.92 -7.82
N ILE A 144 0.95 -4.13 -7.18
CA ILE A 144 1.12 -5.14 -6.12
C ILE A 144 0.23 -4.78 -4.93
N MET A 145 0.24 -3.51 -4.50
CA MET A 145 -0.60 -3.02 -3.42
C MET A 145 -2.09 -3.09 -3.76
N ILE A 146 -2.45 -2.68 -4.98
CA ILE A 146 -3.83 -2.77 -5.48
C ILE A 146 -4.31 -4.22 -5.48
N THR A 147 -3.48 -5.14 -5.96
CA THR A 147 -3.80 -6.57 -5.98
C THR A 147 -4.09 -7.07 -4.58
N TRP A 148 -3.24 -6.73 -3.61
CA TRP A 148 -3.42 -7.16 -2.23
C TRP A 148 -4.71 -6.59 -1.61
N VAL A 149 -4.94 -5.28 -1.71
CA VAL A 149 -6.12 -4.63 -1.11
C VAL A 149 -7.41 -5.12 -1.77
N ALA A 150 -7.41 -5.35 -3.07
CA ALA A 150 -8.56 -5.92 -3.78
C ALA A 150 -8.85 -7.34 -3.31
N GLY A 151 -7.81 -8.16 -3.14
CA GLY A 151 -7.93 -9.52 -2.62
C GLY A 151 -8.52 -9.56 -1.20
N VAL A 152 -8.03 -8.72 -0.29
CA VAL A 152 -8.55 -8.62 1.07
C VAL A 152 -9.98 -8.05 1.09
N SER A 153 -10.26 -7.02 0.30
CA SER A 153 -11.62 -6.47 0.17
C SER A 153 -12.61 -7.55 -0.28
N TRP A 154 -12.23 -8.35 -1.27
CA TRP A 154 -13.04 -9.46 -1.76
C TRP A 154 -13.28 -10.53 -0.68
N LEU A 155 -12.26 -10.87 0.09
CA LEU A 155 -12.39 -11.78 1.24
C LEU A 155 -13.38 -11.25 2.28
N LEU A 156 -13.29 -9.96 2.62
CA LEU A 156 -14.18 -9.32 3.59
C LEU A 156 -15.63 -9.33 3.11
N LEU A 157 -15.87 -8.99 1.83
CA LEU A 157 -17.19 -9.05 1.22
C LEU A 157 -17.78 -10.46 1.23
N GLN A 158 -16.97 -11.49 0.91
CA GLN A 158 -17.42 -12.87 0.98
C GLN A 158 -17.78 -13.29 2.40
N THR A 159 -17.04 -12.81 3.39
CA THR A 159 -17.29 -13.13 4.80
C THR A 159 -18.57 -12.45 5.28
N GLY A 160 -18.75 -11.16 4.97
CA GLY A 160 -19.95 -10.41 5.35
C GLY A 160 -21.25 -10.92 4.73
N ARG A 161 -21.18 -11.56 3.55
CA ARG A 161 -22.35 -12.19 2.90
C ARG A 161 -22.78 -13.52 3.53
N LYS A 162 -21.94 -14.15 4.36
CA LYS A 162 -22.20 -15.44 4.99
C LYS A 162 -22.71 -15.32 6.44
N SER A 163 -22.64 -14.12 7.01
CA SER A 163 -23.16 -13.77 8.34
C SER A 163 -24.61 -13.33 8.25
#